data_AF-A0A7K8ZG99-F1
#
_entry.id   AF-A0A7K8ZG99-F1
#
_cell.length_a   1.000
_cell.length_b   1.000
_cell.length_c   1.000
_cell.angle_alpha   90.00
_cell.angle_beta   90.00
_cell.angle_gamma   90.00
#
_symmetry.space_group_name_H-M   'P 1'
#
loop_
_entity.id
_entity.type
_entity.pdbx_description
1 polymer ?
#
loop_
_entity_poly.entity_id
_entity_poly.type
_entity_poly.pdbx_seq_one_letter_code
_entity_poly.pdbx_strand_id
1 'polypeptide(L)'
;DDSQVAGVCATEEVIRYEYHVLYSSSYQVPVLYFRACFLDGRPLTLEEIWRSVRACYQDRLQEGPWDTITQQEHPILGQPFFVLHPCRTNEFISAVLTGPQKHNRHTNYIILWLSTVGPVVGLSLPLSYAKVASEQSSS
;
A
#
# COMPACT_ATOMS: atom_id res chain seq x y z
N ASP A 1 43.91 21.22 -21.64
CA ASP A 1 43.30 19.91 -21.39
C ASP A 1 42.33 20.09 -20.23
N ASP A 2 41.18 20.71 -20.52
CA ASP A 2 40.16 21.06 -19.52
C ASP A 2 39.00 20.10 -19.68
N SER A 3 39.06 18.98 -18.96
CA SER A 3 37.96 18.02 -18.87
C SER A 3 36.91 18.56 -17.89
N GLN A 4 35.83 19.15 -18.42
CA GLN A 4 34.64 19.48 -17.64
C GLN A 4 33.99 18.18 -17.13
N VAL A 5 34.02 18.00 -15.82
CA VAL A 5 33.24 17.00 -15.11
C VAL A 5 31.79 17.47 -15.13
N ALA A 6 30.97 16.86 -15.99
CA ALA A 6 29.53 17.08 -15.99
C ALA A 6 28.96 16.61 -14.64
N GLY A 7 28.50 17.56 -13.82
CA GLY A 7 27.76 17.26 -12.60
C GLY A 7 26.49 16.49 -12.96
N VAL A 8 26.34 15.30 -12.36
CA VAL A 8 25.10 14.53 -12.44
C VAL A 8 24.02 15.33 -11.71
N CYS A 9 23.21 16.06 -12.48
CA CYS A 9 21.98 16.64 -11.98
C CYS A 9 21.04 15.46 -11.70
N ALA A 10 20.87 15.08 -10.44
CA ALA A 10 19.86 14.10 -10.07
C ALA A 10 18.50 14.67 -10.49
N THR A 11 17.91 14.11 -11.54
CA THR A 11 16.56 14.45 -11.97
C THR A 11 15.60 13.92 -10.92
N GLU A 12 14.88 14.80 -10.23
CA GLU A 12 13.78 14.38 -9.36
C GLU A 12 12.66 13.81 -10.24
N GLU A 13 12.61 12.48 -10.34
CA GLU A 13 11.56 11.79 -11.07
C GLU A 13 10.26 11.80 -10.27
N VAL A 14 9.21 12.38 -10.85
CA VAL A 14 7.87 12.42 -10.24
C VAL A 14 7.12 11.15 -10.64
N ILE A 15 6.60 10.44 -9.64
CA ILE A 15 5.82 9.21 -9.80
C ILE A 15 4.37 9.48 -9.41
N ARG A 16 3.43 9.07 -10.27
CA ARG A 16 2.00 9.07 -9.97
C ARG A 16 1.59 7.68 -9.50
N TYR A 17 1.04 7.59 -8.29
CA TYR A 17 0.41 6.38 -7.78
C TYR A 17 -1.10 6.44 -7.96
N GLU A 18 -1.71 5.29 -8.24
CA GLU A 18 -3.15 5.09 -8.33
C GLU A 18 -3.53 3.89 -7.49
N TYR A 19 -4.50 4.08 -6.59
CA TYR A 19 -4.95 3.08 -5.62
C TYR A 19 -6.47 2.95 -5.68
N HIS A 20 -6.98 1.74 -5.89
CA HIS A 20 -8.41 1.43 -5.81
C HIS A 20 -8.66 0.37 -4.75
N VAL A 21 -9.63 0.63 -3.87
CA VAL A 21 -10.08 -0.32 -2.86
C VAL A 21 -11.41 -0.90 -3.30
N LEU A 22 -11.43 -2.21 -3.55
CA LEU A 22 -12.63 -2.95 -3.92
C LEU A 22 -12.99 -3.92 -2.82
N TYR A 23 -14.25 -4.35 -2.75
CA TYR A 23 -14.68 -5.39 -1.82
C TYR A 23 -14.70 -6.76 -2.51
N SER A 24 -14.03 -7.75 -1.93
CA SER A 24 -14.12 -9.14 -2.38
C SER A 24 -15.28 -9.84 -1.68
N SER A 25 -16.34 -10.16 -2.42
CA SER A 25 -17.47 -10.92 -1.87
C SER A 25 -17.08 -12.34 -1.41
N SER A 26 -16.13 -12.98 -2.10
CA SER A 26 -15.71 -14.35 -1.80
C SER A 26 -14.90 -14.46 -0.50
N TYR A 27 -14.07 -13.46 -0.22
CA TYR A 27 -13.21 -13.43 0.98
C TYR A 27 -13.76 -12.52 2.09
N GLN A 28 -14.77 -11.70 1.79
CA GLN A 28 -15.39 -10.73 2.69
C GLN A 28 -14.40 -9.70 3.26
N VAL A 29 -13.45 -9.27 2.42
CA VAL A 29 -12.39 -8.31 2.79
C VAL A 29 -12.18 -7.25 1.71
N PRO A 30 -11.66 -6.08 2.06
CA PRO A 30 -11.15 -5.12 1.09
C PRO A 30 -9.94 -5.68 0.33
N VAL A 31 -9.82 -5.29 -0.93
CA VAL A 31 -8.73 -5.66 -1.84
C VAL A 31 -8.15 -4.39 -2.43
N LEU A 32 -6.82 -4.27 -2.34
CA LEU A 32 -6.10 -3.12 -2.87
C LEU A 32 -5.57 -3.44 -4.27
N TYR A 33 -6.06 -2.69 -5.25
CA TYR A 33 -5.50 -2.60 -6.58
C TYR A 33 -4.62 -1.35 -6.63
N PHE A 34 -3.41 -1.48 -7.16
CA PHE A 34 -2.51 -0.34 -7.28
C PHE A 34 -1.67 -0.41 -8.55
N ARG A 35 -1.27 0.76 -9.03
CA ARG A 35 -0.25 0.93 -10.06
C ARG A 35 0.48 2.24 -9.84
N ALA A 36 1.66 2.34 -10.42
CA ALA A 36 2.40 3.59 -10.45
C ALA A 36 2.96 3.81 -11.86
N CYS A 37 3.08 5.07 -12.27
CA CYS A 37 3.74 5.44 -13.52
C CYS A 37 4.58 6.71 -13.34
N PHE A 38 5.63 6.82 -14.15
CA PHE A 38 6.35 8.07 -14.35
C PHE A 38 5.48 9.07 -15.11
N LEU A 39 5.83 10.37 -15.08
CA LEU A 39 5.09 11.40 -15.81
C LEU A 39 5.11 11.23 -17.34
N ASP A 40 6.07 10.48 -17.87
CA ASP A 40 6.12 10.08 -19.28
C ASP A 40 5.13 8.95 -19.65
N GLY A 41 4.43 8.41 -18.65
CA GLY A 41 3.45 7.32 -18.80
C GLY A 41 4.03 5.91 -18.66
N ARG A 42 5.35 5.75 -18.48
CA ARG A 42 5.96 4.43 -18.27
C ARG A 42 5.48 3.84 -16.94
N PRO A 43 4.89 2.63 -16.92
CA PRO A 43 4.50 1.98 -15.68
C PRO A 43 5.74 1.54 -14.89
N LEU A 44 5.65 1.61 -13.57
CA LEU A 44 6.67 1.07 -12.69
C LEU A 44 6.50 -0.43 -12.53
N THR A 45 7.61 -1.16 -12.42
CA THR A 45 7.60 -2.56 -11.97
C THR A 45 7.37 -2.66 -10.47
N LEU A 46 7.02 -3.85 -9.97
CA LEU A 46 6.85 -4.07 -8.54
C LEU A 46 8.15 -3.82 -7.77
N GLU A 47 9.31 -4.18 -8.35
CA GLU A 47 10.63 -3.95 -7.77
C GLU A 47 10.98 -2.45 -7.71
N GLU A 48 10.57 -1.67 -8.73
CA GLU A 48 10.70 -0.20 -8.70
C GLU A 48 9.87 0.41 -7.57
N ILE A 49 8.62 -0.06 -7.41
CA ILE A 49 7.74 0.37 -6.31
C ILE A 49 8.36 0.00 -4.96
N TRP A 50 8.83 -1.23 -4.77
CA TRP A 50 9.42 -1.67 -3.51
C TRP A 50 10.70 -0.94 -3.14
N ARG A 51 11.53 -0.56 -4.12
CA ARG A 51 12.71 0.30 -3.88
C ARG A 51 12.34 1.68 -3.35
N SER A 52 11.15 2.19 -3.68
CA SER A 52 10.65 3.49 -3.20
C SER A 52 10.03 3.43 -1.79
N VAL A 53 9.65 2.23 -1.32
CA VAL A 53 9.10 2.02 0.03
C VAL A 53 10.20 2.19 1.08
N ARG A 54 9.85 2.69 2.28
CA ARG A 54 10.81 2.88 3.39
C ARG A 54 11.54 1.57 3.70
N ALA A 55 12.85 1.67 3.96
CA ALA A 55 13.74 0.53 4.25
C ALA A 55 13.20 -0.42 5.33
N CYS A 56 12.54 0.10 6.38
CA CYS A 56 11.96 -0.72 7.46
C CYS A 56 10.85 -1.71 7.00
N TYR A 57 10.27 -1.50 5.81
CA TYR A 57 9.34 -2.45 5.21
C TYR A 57 10.05 -3.35 4.20
N GLN A 58 11.16 -2.93 3.60
CA GLN A 58 11.85 -3.67 2.53
C GLN A 58 12.28 -5.07 2.96
N ASP A 59 12.85 -5.21 4.16
CA ASP A 59 13.23 -6.51 4.73
C ASP A 59 12.02 -7.44 4.87
N ARG A 60 10.85 -6.87 5.20
CA ARG A 60 9.60 -7.60 5.39
C ARG A 60 8.89 -7.94 4.09
N LEU A 61 9.25 -7.31 2.96
CA LEU A 61 8.64 -7.58 1.65
C LEU A 61 9.01 -8.97 1.11
N GLN A 62 10.16 -9.51 1.53
CA GLN A 62 10.59 -10.87 1.17
C GLN A 62 9.94 -11.95 2.03
N GLU A 63 9.21 -11.56 3.09
CA GLU A 63 8.45 -12.44 3.95
C GLU A 63 6.95 -12.34 3.61
N GLY A 64 6.20 -13.44 3.79
CA GLY A 64 4.76 -13.41 3.59
C GLY A 64 4.08 -12.37 4.50
N PRO A 65 2.95 -11.75 4.06
CA PRO A 65 2.04 -12.17 3.00
C PRO A 65 2.24 -11.45 1.65
N TRP A 66 3.29 -10.64 1.49
CA TRP A 66 3.48 -9.79 0.30
C TRP A 66 3.90 -10.56 -0.95
N ASP A 67 4.31 -11.81 -0.75
CA ASP A 67 4.50 -12.85 -1.79
C ASP A 67 3.23 -13.11 -2.61
N THR A 68 2.07 -12.70 -2.11
CA THR A 68 0.78 -12.84 -2.80
C THR A 68 0.41 -11.64 -3.69
N ILE A 69 1.29 -10.66 -3.84
CA ILE A 69 1.10 -9.56 -4.81
C ILE A 69 1.28 -10.11 -6.22
N THR A 70 0.26 -9.91 -7.06
CA THR A 70 0.24 -10.39 -8.45
C THR A 70 -0.29 -9.31 -9.38
N GLN A 71 0.02 -9.39 -10.67
CA GLN A 71 -0.59 -8.52 -11.67
C GLN A 71 -1.90 -9.15 -12.17
N GLN A 72 -3.00 -8.41 -12.06
CA GLN A 72 -4.32 -8.84 -12.49
C GLN A 72 -5.03 -7.73 -13.28
N GLU A 73 -6.06 -8.10 -14.03
CA GLU A 73 -6.92 -7.14 -14.70
C GLU A 73 -7.88 -6.49 -13.68
N HIS A 74 -7.98 -5.17 -13.69
CA HIS A 74 -8.89 -4.43 -12.82
C HIS A 74 -10.34 -4.68 -13.25
N PRO A 75 -11.22 -5.19 -12.36
CA PRO A 75 -12.53 -5.73 -12.75
C PRO A 75 -13.49 -4.70 -13.33
N ILE A 76 -13.27 -3.40 -13.07
CA ILE A 76 -14.09 -2.30 -13.61
C ILE A 76 -13.43 -1.64 -14.83
N LEU A 77 -12.09 -1.66 -14.91
CA LEU A 77 -11.36 -0.85 -15.90
C LEU A 77 -10.81 -1.68 -17.06
N GLY A 78 -10.68 -2.99 -16.91
CA GLY A 78 -10.09 -3.86 -17.94
C GLY A 78 -8.58 -3.58 -18.17
N GLN A 79 -7.89 -3.08 -17.15
CA GLN A 79 -6.49 -2.62 -17.25
C GLN A 79 -5.60 -3.34 -16.23
N PRO A 80 -4.30 -3.51 -16.51
CA PRO A 80 -3.40 -4.18 -15.58
C PRO A 80 -3.15 -3.34 -14.32
N PHE A 81 -3.28 -3.99 -13.17
CA PHE A 81 -2.96 -3.45 -11.84
C PHE A 81 -2.24 -4.53 -11.04
N PHE A 82 -1.41 -4.10 -10.08
CA PHE A 82 -0.95 -5.00 -9.02
C PHE A 82 -2.05 -5.16 -7.97
N VAL A 83 -2.17 -6.37 -7.43
CA VAL A 83 -3.18 -6.75 -6.46
C VAL A 83 -2.54 -7.59 -5.38
N LEU A 84 -2.71 -7.18 -4.12
CA LEU A 84 -2.48 -8.07 -2.99
C LEU A 84 -3.63 -9.07 -2.93
N HIS A 85 -3.36 -10.35 -3.20
CA HIS A 85 -4.42 -11.34 -3.24
C HIS A 85 -5.13 -11.44 -1.86
N PRO A 86 -6.47 -11.44 -1.81
CA PRO A 86 -7.19 -11.33 -0.54
C PRO A 86 -7.06 -12.54 0.39
N CYS A 87 -6.58 -13.68 -0.10
CA CYS A 87 -6.62 -14.96 0.63
C CYS A 87 -5.97 -14.92 2.02
N ARG A 88 -4.90 -14.13 2.20
CA ARG A 88 -4.21 -14.00 3.49
C ARG A 88 -4.64 -12.78 4.31
N THR A 89 -5.59 -11.97 3.84
CA THR A 89 -5.99 -10.71 4.51
C THR A 89 -6.48 -10.95 5.94
N ASN A 90 -7.34 -11.94 6.12
CA ASN A 90 -7.86 -12.25 7.46
C ASN A 90 -6.78 -12.73 8.43
N GLU A 91 -5.76 -13.45 7.93
CA GLU A 91 -4.68 -13.97 8.76
C GLU A 91 -3.88 -12.82 9.39
N PHE A 92 -3.40 -11.87 8.58
CA PHE A 92 -2.57 -10.79 9.10
C PHE A 92 -3.38 -9.71 9.84
N ILE A 93 -4.64 -9.44 9.47
CA ILE A 93 -5.48 -8.49 10.20
C ILE A 93 -5.85 -9.02 11.59
N SER A 94 -6.17 -10.32 11.70
CA SER A 94 -6.51 -10.95 12.99
C SER A 94 -5.33 -10.94 13.97
N ALA A 95 -4.11 -11.12 13.48
CA ALA A 95 -2.90 -11.03 14.30
C ALA A 95 -2.74 -9.64 14.95
N VAL A 96 -3.10 -8.56 14.23
CA VAL A 96 -3.04 -7.20 14.77
C VAL A 96 -4.17 -6.94 15.77
N LEU A 97 -5.38 -7.47 15.53
CA LEU A 97 -6.53 -7.32 16.43
C LEU A 97 -6.41 -8.06 17.76
N THR A 98 -5.63 -9.15 17.80
CA THR A 98 -5.48 -10.01 18.98
C THR A 98 -4.31 -9.62 19.89
N GLY A 99 -3.51 -8.61 19.50
CA GLY A 99 -2.35 -8.15 20.25
C GLY A 99 -2.66 -7.58 21.65
N PRO A 100 -1.65 -7.50 22.54
CA PRO A 100 -1.81 -7.16 23.96
C PRO A 100 -2.26 -5.71 24.24
N GLN A 101 -2.29 -4.84 23.22
CA GLN A 101 -2.73 -3.44 23.32
C GLN A 101 -4.26 -3.29 23.18
N LYS A 102 -5.01 -4.13 23.90
CA LYS A 102 -6.47 -4.27 23.81
C LYS A 102 -7.27 -3.24 24.63
N HIS A 103 -6.76 -2.02 24.80
CA HIS A 103 -7.51 -0.99 25.50
C HIS A 103 -8.47 -0.25 24.55
N ASN A 104 -9.74 -0.65 24.59
CA ASN A 104 -10.92 0.21 24.40
C ASN A 104 -10.94 1.15 23.17
N ARG A 105 -10.37 0.74 22.04
CA ARG A 105 -10.47 1.49 20.78
C ARG A 105 -11.50 0.83 19.87
N HIS A 106 -12.55 1.58 19.52
CA HIS A 106 -13.30 1.35 18.29
C HIS A 106 -12.32 1.43 17.11
N THR A 107 -11.78 0.28 16.73
CA THR A 107 -10.76 0.20 15.68
C THR A 107 -11.49 0.12 14.36
N ASN A 108 -11.42 1.19 13.57
CA ASN A 108 -11.97 1.19 12.22
C ASN A 108 -11.20 0.16 11.38
N TYR A 109 -11.89 -0.92 10.97
CA TYR A 109 -11.31 -2.03 10.23
C TYR A 109 -10.58 -1.56 8.96
N ILE A 110 -11.14 -0.59 8.24
CA ILE A 110 -10.53 -0.06 7.01
C ILE A 110 -9.24 0.70 7.33
N ILE A 111 -9.23 1.49 8.39
CA ILE A 111 -8.01 2.21 8.83
C ILE A 111 -6.94 1.22 9.28
N LEU A 112 -7.31 0.18 10.02
CA LEU A 112 -6.40 -0.88 10.42
C LEU A 112 -5.81 -1.59 9.20
N TRP A 113 -6.67 -1.99 8.27
CA TRP A 113 -6.27 -2.66 7.05
C TRP A 113 -5.35 -1.79 6.19
N LEU A 114 -5.72 -0.53 5.92
CA LEU A 114 -4.88 0.42 5.17
C LEU A 114 -3.54 0.69 5.87
N SER A 115 -3.52 0.75 7.20
CA SER A 115 -2.27 0.93 7.96
C SER A 115 -1.34 -0.28 7.84
N THR A 116 -1.90 -1.45 7.50
CA THR A 116 -1.15 -2.71 7.33
C THR A 116 -0.66 -2.88 5.89
N VAL A 117 -1.53 -2.68 4.90
CA VAL A 117 -1.20 -2.93 3.48
C VAL A 117 -0.65 -1.69 2.76
N GLY A 118 -0.96 -0.48 3.23
CA GLY A 118 -0.58 0.76 2.55
C GLY A 118 0.93 0.96 2.45
N PRO A 119 1.70 0.86 3.55
CA PRO A 119 3.12 1.14 3.53
C PRO A 119 3.92 0.28 2.55
N VAL A 120 3.54 -0.98 2.35
CA VAL A 120 4.25 -1.92 1.47
C VAL A 120 4.05 -1.64 -0.03
N VAL A 121 3.07 -0.79 -0.38
CA VAL A 121 2.80 -0.35 -1.76
C VAL A 121 3.05 1.15 -1.97
N GLY A 122 3.79 1.78 -1.05
CA GLY A 122 4.13 3.20 -1.12
C GLY A 122 3.00 4.15 -0.67
N LEU A 123 1.89 3.62 -0.15
CA LEU A 123 0.79 4.45 0.33
C LEU A 123 1.10 4.94 1.75
N SER A 124 1.34 6.24 1.87
CA SER A 124 1.48 6.93 3.16
C SER A 124 0.23 7.74 3.48
N LEU A 125 -0.46 7.39 4.56
CA LEU A 125 -1.64 8.11 5.04
C LEU A 125 -1.28 9.05 6.20
N PRO A 126 -1.70 10.32 6.16
CA PRO A 126 -1.59 11.22 7.31
C PRO A 126 -2.26 10.66 8.57
N LEU A 127 -1.64 10.89 9.74
CA LEU A 127 -2.18 10.42 11.03
C LEU A 127 -3.56 11.00 11.38
N SER A 128 -3.97 12.10 10.74
CA SER A 128 -5.32 12.66 10.89
C SER A 128 -6.42 11.65 10.52
N TYR A 129 -6.18 10.76 9.56
CA TYR A 129 -7.14 9.73 9.17
C TYR A 129 -7.42 8.71 10.29
N ALA A 130 -6.50 8.54 11.24
CA ALA A 130 -6.71 7.66 12.39
C ALA A 130 -7.58 8.31 13.49
N LYS A 131 -7.78 9.63 13.46
CA LYS A 131 -8.49 10.38 14.51
C LYS A 131 -10.02 10.35 14.36
N VAL A 132 -10.54 10.10 13.16
CA VAL A 132 -11.99 10.17 12.87
C VAL A 132 -12.82 9.12 13.64
N ALA A 133 -12.18 8.07 14.16
CA ALA A 133 -12.88 7.03 14.93
C ALA A 133 -13.28 7.46 16.37
N SER A 134 -12.82 8.61 16.89
CA SER A 134 -13.06 9.01 18.28
C SER A 134 -14.22 9.99 18.51
N GLU A 135 -14.94 10.45 17.47
CA GLU A 135 -15.93 11.55 17.62
C GLU A 135 -17.41 11.10 17.62
N GLN A 136 -17.71 9.81 17.72
CA GLN A 136 -19.11 9.34 17.82
C GLN A 136 -19.38 8.62 19.15
N SER A 137 -19.33 9.36 20.26
CA SER A 137 -20.02 9.00 21.50
C SER A 137 -20.34 10.26 22.34
N SER A 138 -21.31 11.04 21.91
CA SER A 138 -22.05 11.98 22.78
C SER A 138 -23.29 12.48 22.06
N SER A 139 -24.41 11.79 22.26
CA SER A 139 -25.78 12.31 22.43
C SER A 139 -26.71 11.15 22.74
#